data_AF-A0A1J7IU85-F1
#
_entry.id   AF-A0A1J7IU85-F1
#
_cell.length_a   1.000
_cell.length_b   1.000
_cell.length_c   1.000
_cell.angle_alpha   90.00
_cell.angle_beta   90.00
_cell.angle_gamma   90.00
#
_symmetry.space_group_name_H-M   'P 1'
#
loop_
_entity.id
_entity.type
_entity.pdbx_description
1 polymer ?
#
loop_
_entity_poly.entity_id
_entity_poly.type
_entity_poly.pdbx_seq_one_letter_code
_entity_poly.pdbx_strand_id
1 'polypeptide(L)'
;MGVAGVLGAALLCVIHGATVENTLFEDGDGANTLCTFNPTQAEETYSMVTANRFWSQIFGVAFSNKRWLHFFMLFVPVTGLWMSALGVVGLALNLQPLKGPNCLDLSRLKKDIQPWQERRSAKYMTHAPLGALNSVGGIATEINTVNYVSPRSWLAASHFVLGFFLFVGHLWHAGRARAAAAGFEKGIDRDFEPVLSMTPLN
;
A
#
# COMPACT_ATOMS: atom_id res chain seq x y z
N MET A 1 0.32 9.39 12.17
CA MET A 1 0.87 8.03 11.98
C MET A 1 0.46 7.40 10.66
N GLY A 2 -0.82 7.39 10.27
CA GLY A 2 -1.27 6.78 9.00
C GLY A 2 -0.53 7.25 7.74
N VAL A 3 -0.43 8.57 7.53
CA VAL A 3 0.28 9.14 6.36
C VAL A 3 1.76 8.72 6.31
N ALA A 4 2.46 8.77 7.46
CA ALA A 4 3.85 8.33 7.55
C ALA A 4 4.01 6.83 7.24
N GLY A 5 3.05 6.01 7.65
CA GLY A 5 3.05 4.57 7.32
C GLY A 5 2.87 4.29 5.84
N VAL A 6 1.95 4.99 5.16
CA VAL A 6 1.70 4.81 3.72
C VAL A 6 2.87 5.34 2.88
N LEU A 7 3.37 6.55 3.19
CA LEU A 7 4.53 7.11 2.49
C LEU A 7 5.79 6.30 2.76
N GLY A 8 5.99 5.84 3.99
CA GLY A 8 7.10 4.95 4.35
C GLY A 8 7.04 3.62 3.61
N ALA A 9 5.86 3.02 3.47
CA ALA A 9 5.69 1.77 2.73
C ALA A 9 5.97 1.94 1.23
N ALA A 10 5.48 3.03 0.62
CA ALA A 10 5.77 3.32 -0.79
C ALA A 10 7.27 3.51 -1.03
N LEU A 11 7.94 4.26 -0.16
CA LEU A 11 9.39 4.48 -0.22
C LEU A 11 10.16 3.16 -0.06
N LEU A 12 9.82 2.35 0.94
CA LEU A 12 10.48 1.06 1.18
C LEU A 12 10.25 0.07 0.03
N CYS A 13 9.07 0.07 -0.60
CA CYS A 13 8.75 -0.76 -1.75
C CYS A 13 9.65 -0.41 -2.95
N VAL A 14 9.75 0.89 -3.29
CA VAL A 14 10.60 1.37 -4.39
C VAL A 14 12.08 1.07 -4.12
N ILE A 15 12.56 1.36 -2.90
CA ILE A 15 13.94 1.08 -2.50
C ILE A 15 14.25 -0.42 -2.63
N HIS A 16 13.37 -1.27 -2.10
CA HIS A 16 13.59 -2.70 -2.14
C HIS A 16 13.58 -3.25 -3.57
N GLY A 17 12.57 -2.89 -4.37
CA GLY A 17 12.48 -3.32 -5.76
C GLY A 17 13.70 -2.92 -6.58
N ALA A 18 14.08 -1.64 -6.51
CA ALA A 18 15.27 -1.14 -7.22
C ALA A 18 16.56 -1.81 -6.74
N THR A 19 16.68 -2.11 -5.44
CA THR A 19 17.89 -2.76 -4.90
C THR A 19 18.01 -4.20 -5.38
N VAL A 20 16.90 -4.94 -5.39
CA VAL A 20 16.88 -6.33 -5.89
C VAL A 20 17.24 -6.35 -7.37
N GLU A 21 16.62 -5.50 -8.20
CA GLU A 21 16.90 -5.44 -9.64
C GLU A 21 18.35 -5.10 -9.96
N ASN A 22 18.98 -4.16 -9.24
CA ASN A 22 20.37 -3.77 -9.47
C ASN A 22 21.40 -4.75 -8.91
N THR A 23 20.97 -5.81 -8.23
CA THR A 23 21.87 -6.81 -7.65
C THR A 23 21.57 -8.23 -8.11
N LEU A 24 20.75 -8.38 -9.16
CA LEU A 24 20.52 -9.67 -9.81
C LEU A 24 21.83 -10.23 -10.37
N PHE A 25 22.00 -11.54 -10.26
CA PHE A 25 23.10 -12.24 -10.93
C PHE A 25 22.80 -12.36 -12.44
N GLU A 26 23.85 -12.28 -13.26
CA GLU A 26 23.75 -12.61 -14.69
C GLU A 26 23.76 -14.13 -14.87
N ASP A 27 22.63 -14.75 -14.55
CA ASP A 27 22.46 -16.19 -14.69
C ASP A 27 21.93 -16.49 -16.10
N GLY A 28 22.80 -16.65 -17.10
CA GLY A 28 22.47 -17.21 -18.43
C GLY A 28 22.15 -16.20 -19.56
N ASP A 29 22.07 -16.71 -20.80
CA ASP A 29 21.93 -15.93 -22.05
C ASP A 29 20.49 -15.46 -22.37
N GLY A 30 19.60 -15.44 -21.38
CA GLY A 30 18.20 -15.07 -21.55
C GLY A 30 18.02 -13.60 -21.90
N ALA A 31 17.13 -13.28 -22.85
CA ALA A 31 16.85 -11.90 -23.28
C ALA A 31 16.23 -11.00 -22.19
N ASN A 32 15.76 -11.59 -21.08
CA ASN A 32 15.29 -10.86 -19.90
C ASN A 32 15.45 -11.71 -18.63
N THR A 33 15.51 -11.05 -17.47
CA THR A 33 15.72 -11.67 -16.15
C THR A 33 14.63 -12.67 -15.71
N LEU A 34 13.47 -12.70 -16.37
CA LEU A 34 12.37 -13.62 -16.07
C LEU A 34 12.51 -14.94 -16.85
N CYS A 35 13.07 -14.91 -18.05
CA CYS A 35 13.30 -16.10 -18.87
C CYS A 35 14.43 -16.98 -18.35
N THR A 36 15.36 -16.41 -17.59
CA THR A 36 16.44 -17.12 -16.90
C THR A 36 16.11 -17.50 -15.46
N PHE A 37 14.97 -17.05 -14.93
CA PHE A 37 14.50 -17.43 -13.60
C PHE A 37 13.84 -18.82 -13.60
N ASN A 38 14.31 -19.71 -12.72
CA ASN A 38 13.66 -20.99 -12.44
C ASN A 38 12.93 -20.93 -11.08
N PRO A 39 11.60 -21.18 -11.01
CA PRO A 39 10.84 -21.15 -9.76
C PRO A 39 11.30 -22.15 -8.69
N THR A 40 11.97 -23.23 -9.08
CA THR A 40 12.42 -24.29 -8.17
C THR A 40 13.93 -24.25 -7.90
N GLN A 41 14.63 -23.20 -8.33
CA GLN A 41 16.06 -23.09 -8.05
C GLN A 41 16.31 -22.92 -6.54
N ALA A 42 17.37 -23.56 -6.06
CA ALA A 42 17.76 -23.49 -4.65
C ALA A 42 18.60 -22.24 -4.33
N GLU A 43 19.23 -21.66 -5.35
CA GLU A 43 20.09 -20.49 -5.21
C GLU A 43 19.30 -19.19 -5.25
N GLU A 44 19.85 -18.14 -4.64
CA GLU A 44 19.22 -16.83 -4.60
C GLU A 44 19.54 -16.07 -5.89
N THR A 45 18.57 -15.38 -6.45
CA THR A 45 18.71 -14.69 -7.74
C THR A 45 19.43 -13.34 -7.67
N TYR A 46 19.77 -12.88 -6.47
CA TYR A 46 20.39 -11.58 -6.25
C TYR A 46 21.37 -11.59 -5.07
N SER A 47 22.34 -10.68 -5.10
CA SER A 47 23.35 -10.54 -4.04
C SER A 47 22.89 -9.59 -2.93
N MET A 48 22.42 -10.17 -1.81
CA MET A 48 22.13 -9.43 -0.57
C MET A 48 23.38 -8.72 -0.01
N VAL A 49 24.57 -9.28 -0.22
CA VAL A 49 25.83 -8.71 0.27
C VAL A 49 26.17 -7.42 -0.49
N THR A 50 26.03 -7.44 -1.81
CA THR A 50 26.26 -6.27 -2.67
C THR A 50 25.25 -5.16 -2.34
N ALA A 51 23.97 -5.53 -2.18
CA ALA A 51 22.91 -4.62 -1.75
C ALA A 51 23.24 -3.94 -0.41
N ASN A 52 23.62 -4.72 0.61
CA ASN A 52 23.94 -4.19 1.93
C ASN A 52 25.16 -3.27 1.91
N ARG A 53 26.18 -3.57 1.11
CA ARG A 53 27.36 -2.71 0.98
C ARG A 53 26.97 -1.34 0.45
N PHE A 54 26.17 -1.28 -0.63
CA PHE A 54 25.65 -0.03 -1.18
C PHE A 54 24.87 0.79 -0.14
N TRP A 55 23.89 0.19 0.54
CA TRP A 55 23.07 0.90 1.53
C TRP A 55 23.84 1.30 2.79
N SER A 56 24.81 0.49 3.23
CA SER A 56 25.67 0.83 4.37
C SER A 56 26.53 2.06 4.10
N GLN A 57 26.91 2.33 2.86
CA GLN A 57 27.69 3.51 2.49
C GLN A 57 26.84 4.79 2.51
N ILE A 58 25.55 4.69 2.17
CA ILE A 58 24.66 5.85 2.11
C ILE A 58 24.08 6.19 3.50
N PHE A 59 23.67 5.18 4.29
CA PHE A 59 22.94 5.40 5.54
C PHE A 59 23.70 4.97 6.80
N GLY A 60 24.89 4.38 6.68
CA GLY A 60 25.64 3.85 7.82
C GLY A 60 24.99 2.65 8.53
N VAL A 61 23.82 2.20 8.04
CA VAL A 61 23.03 1.09 8.59
C VAL A 61 22.48 0.27 7.42
N ALA A 62 22.51 -1.06 7.55
CA ALA A 62 21.97 -1.99 6.56
C ALA A 62 21.35 -3.22 7.25
N PHE A 63 20.50 -3.95 6.53
CA PHE A 63 19.87 -5.15 7.06
C PHE A 63 20.72 -6.39 6.77
N SER A 64 21.49 -6.85 7.76
CA SER A 64 22.34 -8.06 7.60
C SER A 64 21.55 -9.37 7.42
N ASN A 65 20.24 -9.37 7.70
CA ASN A 65 19.37 -10.53 7.61
C ASN A 65 18.12 -10.23 6.77
N LYS A 66 17.95 -10.96 5.65
CA LYS A 66 16.80 -10.78 4.75
C LYS A 66 15.45 -11.02 5.41
N ARG A 67 15.35 -11.91 6.40
CA ARG A 67 14.10 -12.15 7.13
C ARG A 67 13.67 -10.93 7.93
N TRP A 68 14.63 -10.25 8.55
CA TRP A 68 14.38 -9.00 9.28
C TRP A 68 14.03 -7.84 8.34
N LEU A 69 14.65 -7.77 7.17
CA LEU A 69 14.29 -6.80 6.13
C LEU A 69 12.82 -6.94 5.73
N HIS A 70 12.37 -8.16 5.38
CA HIS A 70 10.99 -8.40 4.96
C HIS A 70 9.99 -8.19 6.11
N PHE A 71 10.36 -8.59 7.33
CA PHE A 71 9.55 -8.28 8.51
C PHE A 71 9.39 -6.76 8.69
N PHE A 72 10.47 -5.99 8.54
CA PHE A 72 10.44 -4.53 8.66
C PHE A 72 9.57 -3.88 7.57
N MET A 73 9.69 -4.36 6.33
CA MET A 73 8.86 -3.90 5.20
C MET A 73 7.37 -4.16 5.41
N LEU A 74 6.99 -5.22 6.14
CA LEU A 74 5.59 -5.48 6.53
C LEU A 74 5.18 -4.67 7.76
N PHE A 75 6.07 -4.53 8.74
CA PHE A 75 5.78 -3.89 10.02
C PHE A 75 5.42 -2.41 9.87
N VAL A 76 6.16 -1.66 9.04
CA VAL A 76 5.96 -0.23 8.81
C VAL A 76 4.54 0.11 8.28
N PRO A 77 4.06 -0.49 7.18
CA PRO A 77 2.70 -0.25 6.70
C PRO A 77 1.62 -0.71 7.68
N VAL A 78 1.78 -1.90 8.27
CA VAL A 78 0.77 -2.48 9.17
C VAL A 78 0.60 -1.62 10.43
N THR A 79 1.70 -1.22 11.06
CA THR A 79 1.68 -0.34 12.23
C THR A 79 1.12 1.03 11.87
N GLY A 80 1.48 1.57 10.70
CA GLY A 80 0.92 2.83 10.19
C GLY A 80 -0.60 2.80 10.08
N LEU A 81 -1.16 1.73 9.50
CA LEU A 81 -2.60 1.52 9.36
C LEU A 81 -3.29 1.33 10.73
N TRP A 82 -2.70 0.53 11.61
CA TRP A 82 -3.24 0.31 12.96
C TRP A 82 -3.28 1.58 13.80
N MET A 83 -2.21 2.38 13.79
CA MET A 83 -2.17 3.65 14.50
C MET A 83 -3.14 4.67 13.90
N SER A 84 -3.39 4.61 12.58
CA SER A 84 -4.43 5.42 11.94
C SER A 84 -5.83 5.01 12.39
N ALA A 85 -6.12 3.71 12.44
CA ALA A 85 -7.40 3.19 12.90
C ALA A 85 -7.67 3.56 14.37
N LEU A 86 -6.68 3.39 15.25
CA LEU A 86 -6.77 3.82 16.66
C LEU A 86 -6.95 5.33 16.81
N GLY A 87 -6.27 6.13 15.99
CA GLY A 87 -6.44 7.58 15.98
C GLY A 87 -7.85 8.02 15.60
N VAL A 88 -8.44 7.39 14.58
CA VAL A 88 -9.82 7.66 14.15
C VAL A 88 -10.82 7.27 15.25
N VAL A 89 -10.65 6.12 15.91
CA VAL A 89 -11.49 5.68 17.03
C VAL A 89 -11.37 6.61 18.24
N GLY A 90 -10.15 7.08 18.55
CA GLY A 90 -9.90 8.00 19.66
C GLY A 90 -10.49 9.40 19.44
N LEU A 91 -10.39 9.93 18.22
CA LEU A 91 -10.95 11.23 17.83
C LEU A 91 -12.48 11.22 17.73
N ALA A 92 -13.06 10.09 17.32
CA ALA A 92 -14.50 9.96 17.12
C ALA A 92 -15.29 10.14 18.42
N LEU A 93 -14.73 9.82 19.58
CA LEU A 93 -15.52 9.76 20.82
C LEU A 93 -15.00 10.66 21.96
N ASN A 94 -13.75 11.16 21.90
CA ASN A 94 -13.11 11.88 23.02
C ASN A 94 -13.43 11.28 24.41
N LEU A 95 -13.43 9.95 24.49
CA LEU A 95 -13.78 9.18 25.69
C LEU A 95 -12.61 9.01 26.65
N GLN A 96 -11.41 9.52 26.32
CA GLN A 96 -10.22 9.35 27.16
C GLN A 96 -10.45 9.74 28.63
N PRO A 97 -11.17 10.84 28.96
CA PRO A 97 -11.46 11.17 30.36
C PRO A 97 -12.32 10.12 31.09
N LEU A 98 -13.15 9.35 30.35
CA LEU A 98 -14.04 8.31 30.87
C LEU A 98 -13.37 6.92 30.90
N LYS A 99 -12.10 6.81 30.50
CA LYS A 99 -11.31 5.56 30.58
C LYS A 99 -10.48 5.51 31.87
N GLY A 100 -10.49 4.36 32.53
CA GLY A 100 -9.57 3.94 33.57
C GLY A 100 -8.55 2.91 33.07
N PRO A 101 -7.80 2.26 33.98
CA PRO A 101 -6.71 1.33 33.66
C PRO A 101 -7.14 0.14 32.80
N ASN A 102 -8.38 -0.34 33.01
CA ASN A 102 -8.95 -1.51 32.34
C ASN A 102 -10.04 -1.13 31.32
N CYS A 103 -9.90 0.00 30.62
CA CYS A 103 -10.89 0.57 29.69
C CYS A 103 -11.97 1.45 30.37
N LEU A 104 -13.26 1.34 30.03
CA LEU A 104 -14.29 2.26 30.51
C LEU A 104 -14.51 2.11 32.02
N ASP A 105 -14.48 3.23 32.74
CA ASP A 105 -14.67 3.26 34.19
C ASP A 105 -16.15 3.49 34.51
N LEU A 106 -16.78 2.49 35.14
CA LEU A 106 -18.20 2.53 35.51
C LEU A 106 -18.51 3.69 36.46
N SER A 107 -17.57 4.05 37.35
CA SER A 107 -17.77 5.17 38.26
C SER A 107 -17.82 6.49 37.50
N ARG A 108 -16.92 6.70 36.53
CA ARG A 108 -16.88 7.93 35.72
C ARG A 108 -18.07 8.05 34.79
N LEU A 109 -18.54 6.94 34.23
CA LEU A 109 -19.76 6.94 33.40
C LEU A 109 -21.00 7.40 34.17
N LYS A 110 -21.06 7.19 35.49
CA LYS A 110 -22.21 7.61 36.30
C LYS A 110 -22.21 9.08 36.68
N LYS A 111 -21.04 9.72 36.79
CA LYS A 111 -20.91 11.06 37.40
C LYS A 111 -20.10 12.08 36.59
N ASP A 112 -19.25 11.64 35.68
CA ASP A 112 -18.22 12.51 35.08
C ASP A 112 -18.46 12.82 33.60
N ILE A 113 -19.65 12.48 33.07
CA ILE A 113 -20.05 12.83 31.70
C ILE A 113 -20.25 14.35 31.60
N GLN A 114 -19.57 14.97 30.65
CA GLN A 114 -19.69 16.40 30.42
C GLN A 114 -20.77 16.72 29.37
N PRO A 115 -21.60 17.78 29.54
CA PRO A 115 -22.65 18.12 28.58
C PRO A 115 -22.14 18.40 27.16
N TRP A 116 -20.92 18.90 27.00
CA TRP A 116 -20.33 19.12 25.67
C TRP A 116 -19.89 17.81 24.99
N GLN A 117 -19.57 16.77 25.76
CA GLN A 117 -19.28 15.43 25.22
C GLN A 117 -20.55 14.82 24.63
N GLU A 118 -21.68 14.95 25.32
CA GLU A 118 -23.00 14.52 24.82
C GLU A 118 -23.40 15.30 23.56
N ARG A 119 -23.22 16.62 23.53
CA ARG A 119 -23.50 17.41 22.32
C ARG A 119 -22.61 16.99 21.15
N ARG A 120 -21.34 16.65 21.41
CA ARG A 120 -20.41 16.19 20.38
C ARG A 120 -20.78 14.79 19.87
N SER A 121 -21.11 13.86 20.75
CA SER A 121 -21.54 12.51 20.35
C SER A 121 -22.82 12.58 19.51
N ALA A 122 -23.81 13.37 19.96
CA ALA A 122 -25.02 13.64 19.19
C ALA A 122 -24.69 14.22 17.81
N LYS A 123 -23.84 15.26 17.74
CA LYS A 123 -23.44 15.88 16.46
C LYS A 123 -22.75 14.90 15.51
N TYR A 124 -21.92 13.98 16.02
CA TYR A 124 -21.29 12.97 15.17
C TYR A 124 -22.28 11.92 14.68
N MET A 125 -23.27 11.55 15.48
CA MET A 125 -24.33 10.63 15.07
C MET A 125 -25.27 11.25 14.04
N THR A 126 -25.67 12.52 14.23
CA THR A 126 -26.58 13.21 13.30
C THR A 126 -25.94 13.58 11.96
N HIS A 127 -24.61 13.62 11.89
CA HIS A 127 -23.85 13.84 10.65
C HIS A 127 -23.00 12.60 10.32
N ALA A 128 -23.63 11.43 10.36
CA ALA A 128 -23.00 10.19 9.94
C ALA A 128 -22.49 10.28 8.48
N PRO A 129 -21.30 9.74 8.15
CA PRO A 129 -20.66 9.93 6.85
C PRO A 129 -21.21 8.97 5.77
N LEU A 130 -22.51 9.05 5.51
CA LEU A 130 -23.24 8.25 4.53
C LEU A 130 -23.95 9.18 3.54
N GLY A 131 -23.98 8.81 2.26
CA GLY A 131 -24.74 9.54 1.27
C GLY A 131 -24.61 8.98 -0.15
N ALA A 132 -25.32 9.62 -1.08
CA ALA A 132 -25.46 9.19 -2.47
C ALA A 132 -24.78 10.15 -3.46
N LEU A 133 -24.73 9.74 -4.74
CA LEU A 133 -24.07 10.48 -5.82
C LEU A 133 -24.64 11.88 -6.06
N ASN A 134 -25.95 12.07 -5.81
CA ASN A 134 -26.63 13.37 -5.89
C ASN A 134 -26.50 14.20 -4.61
N SER A 135 -25.52 13.89 -3.75
CA SER A 135 -25.22 14.55 -2.48
C SER A 135 -26.32 14.45 -1.41
N VAL A 136 -27.21 13.48 -1.53
CA VAL A 136 -28.22 13.20 -0.49
C VAL A 136 -27.59 12.36 0.62
N GLY A 137 -27.65 12.87 1.85
CA GLY A 137 -27.23 12.16 3.05
C GLY A 137 -28.34 11.24 3.57
N GLY A 138 -27.95 10.17 4.25
CA GLY A 138 -28.87 9.14 4.74
C GLY A 138 -28.51 7.75 4.25
N ILE A 139 -29.40 6.79 4.47
CA ILE A 139 -29.25 5.40 4.04
C ILE A 139 -29.78 5.24 2.61
N ALA A 140 -29.34 4.20 1.88
CA ALA A 140 -29.70 3.96 0.48
C ALA A 140 -31.23 3.87 0.19
N THR A 141 -32.06 3.58 1.20
CA THR A 141 -33.52 3.46 1.09
C THR A 141 -34.26 4.72 1.57
N GLU A 142 -33.54 5.79 1.90
CA GLU A 142 -34.10 7.02 2.44
C GLU A 142 -34.44 8.02 1.34
N ILE A 143 -35.50 8.82 1.57
CA ILE A 143 -35.93 9.85 0.62
C ILE A 143 -34.99 11.07 0.63
N ASN A 144 -34.96 11.83 -0.46
CA ASN A 144 -34.06 12.99 -0.65
C ASN A 144 -34.40 14.15 0.30
N THR A 145 -33.83 14.14 1.51
CA THR A 145 -34.19 15.08 2.59
C THR A 145 -33.03 15.99 3.01
N VAL A 146 -31.82 15.47 3.13
CA VAL A 146 -30.66 16.20 3.64
C VAL A 146 -29.55 16.22 2.59
N ASN A 147 -28.98 17.39 2.31
CA ASN A 147 -27.81 17.53 1.44
C ASN A 147 -26.53 17.50 2.30
N TYR A 148 -25.98 16.31 2.51
CA TYR A 148 -24.76 16.12 3.29
C TYR A 148 -24.01 14.86 2.85
N VAL A 149 -22.73 15.02 2.50
CA VAL A 149 -21.79 13.91 2.29
C VAL A 149 -20.46 14.30 2.93
N SER A 150 -19.85 13.37 3.66
CA SER A 150 -18.57 13.65 4.31
C SER A 150 -17.44 13.88 3.29
N PRO A 151 -16.62 14.94 3.43
CA PRO A 151 -15.42 15.13 2.59
C PRO A 151 -14.46 13.94 2.63
N ARG A 152 -14.46 13.14 3.72
CA ARG A 152 -13.62 11.94 3.83
C ARG A 152 -13.97 10.90 2.76
N SER A 153 -15.25 10.73 2.46
CA SER A 153 -15.72 9.79 1.43
C SER A 153 -15.19 10.19 0.05
N TRP A 154 -15.30 11.48 -0.29
CA TRP A 154 -14.79 12.04 -1.55
C TRP A 154 -13.27 11.90 -1.67
N LEU A 155 -12.54 12.26 -0.63
CA LEU A 155 -11.08 12.20 -0.62
C LEU A 155 -10.58 10.75 -0.70
N ALA A 156 -11.14 9.83 0.10
CA ALA A 156 -10.72 8.43 0.07
C ALA A 156 -11.01 7.78 -1.29
N ALA A 157 -12.21 7.98 -1.84
CA ALA A 157 -12.59 7.43 -3.13
C ALA A 157 -11.71 7.99 -4.27
N SER A 158 -11.45 9.29 -4.30
CA SER A 158 -10.62 9.90 -5.34
C SER A 158 -9.18 9.40 -5.29
N HIS A 159 -8.58 9.30 -4.10
CA HIS A 159 -7.21 8.81 -3.95
C HIS A 159 -7.08 7.33 -4.30
N PHE A 160 -8.10 6.52 -4.01
CA PHE A 160 -8.11 5.12 -4.43
C PHE A 160 -8.08 4.99 -5.95
N VAL A 161 -8.96 5.72 -6.65
CA VAL A 161 -9.03 5.70 -8.13
C VAL A 161 -7.74 6.23 -8.75
N LEU A 162 -7.21 7.35 -8.25
CA LEU A 162 -5.96 7.92 -8.75
C LEU A 162 -4.78 6.96 -8.53
N GLY A 163 -4.68 6.36 -7.33
CA GLY A 163 -3.64 5.38 -7.02
C GLY A 163 -3.71 4.15 -7.93
N PHE A 164 -4.92 3.63 -8.20
CA PHE A 164 -5.11 2.50 -9.10
C PHE A 164 -4.60 2.80 -10.51
N PHE A 165 -5.01 3.94 -11.11
CA PHE A 165 -4.59 4.26 -12.47
C PHE A 165 -3.10 4.60 -12.58
N LEU A 166 -2.51 5.22 -11.55
CA LEU A 166 -1.05 5.41 -11.51
C LEU A 166 -0.29 4.08 -11.45
N PHE A 167 -0.80 3.10 -10.70
CA PHE A 167 -0.21 1.77 -10.64
C PHE A 167 -0.33 1.02 -11.97
N VAL A 168 -1.51 1.04 -12.60
CA VAL A 168 -1.72 0.46 -13.94
C VAL A 168 -0.80 1.13 -14.97
N GLY A 169 -0.69 2.46 -14.94
CA GLY A 169 0.23 3.22 -15.79
C GLY A 169 1.69 2.84 -15.55
N HIS A 170 2.10 2.65 -14.29
CA HIS A 170 3.44 2.21 -13.96
C HIS A 170 3.76 0.82 -14.56
N LEU A 171 2.87 -0.16 -14.40
CA LEU A 171 3.05 -1.50 -14.99
C LEU A 171 3.14 -1.44 -16.52
N TRP A 172 2.27 -0.65 -17.16
CA TRP A 172 2.29 -0.45 -18.61
C TRP A 172 3.61 0.13 -19.09
N HIS A 173 4.07 1.23 -18.48
CA HIS A 173 5.31 1.88 -18.86
C HIS A 173 6.54 1.01 -18.58
N ALA A 174 6.57 0.29 -17.46
CA ALA A 174 7.64 -0.64 -17.12
C ALA A 174 7.72 -1.80 -18.13
N GLY A 175 6.59 -2.42 -18.47
CA GLY A 175 6.53 -3.48 -19.48
C GLY A 175 7.00 -3.00 -20.85
N ARG A 176 6.55 -1.82 -21.29
CA ARG A 176 6.98 -1.22 -22.56
C ARG A 176 8.46 -0.86 -22.57
N ALA A 177 9.00 -0.31 -21.47
CA ALA A 177 10.41 0.02 -21.35
C ALA A 177 11.28 -1.24 -21.44
N ARG A 178 10.85 -2.34 -20.82
CA ARG A 178 11.53 -3.64 -20.92
C ARG A 178 11.49 -4.21 -22.35
N ALA A 179 10.34 -4.17 -23.01
CA ALA A 179 10.22 -4.61 -24.40
C ALA A 179 11.12 -3.78 -25.34
N ALA A 180 11.23 -2.47 -25.10
CA ALA A 180 12.07 -1.58 -25.89
C ALA A 180 13.57 -1.85 -25.66
N ALA A 181 13.98 -2.11 -24.41
CA ALA A 181 15.35 -2.50 -24.10
C ALA A 181 15.72 -3.85 -24.76
N ALA A 182 14.76 -4.78 -24.88
CA ALA A 182 14.94 -6.05 -25.55
C ALA A 182 14.76 -5.98 -27.09
N GLY A 183 14.37 -4.82 -27.65
CA GLY A 183 14.34 -4.55 -29.08
C GLY A 183 13.16 -5.15 -29.86
N PHE A 184 12.09 -5.60 -29.21
CA PHE A 184 10.92 -6.20 -29.86
C PHE A 184 9.62 -5.41 -29.63
N GLU A 185 9.68 -4.19 -29.12
CA GLU A 185 8.50 -3.38 -28.78
C GLU A 185 7.64 -2.98 -29.99
N LYS A 186 8.20 -3.07 -31.20
CA LYS A 186 7.54 -2.72 -32.46
C LYS A 186 6.83 -3.90 -33.13
N GLY A 187 6.97 -5.11 -32.59
CA GLY A 187 6.38 -6.33 -33.16
C GLY A 187 7.42 -7.41 -33.44
N ILE A 188 6.95 -8.50 -34.06
CA ILE A 188 7.76 -9.68 -34.40
C ILE A 188 8.39 -9.48 -35.78
N ASP A 189 9.66 -9.87 -35.92
CA ASP A 189 10.33 -9.90 -37.23
C ASP A 189 9.71 -10.99 -38.11
N ARG A 190 9.38 -10.64 -39.36
CA ARG A 190 8.77 -11.58 -40.31
C ARG A 190 9.73 -12.69 -40.74
N ASP A 191 11.02 -12.40 -40.70
CA ASP A 191 12.05 -13.36 -41.13
C ASP A 191 12.54 -14.24 -39.97
N PHE A 192 12.19 -13.89 -38.73
CA PHE A 192 12.62 -14.60 -37.52
C PHE A 192 11.50 -14.67 -36.47
N GLU A 193 10.68 -15.72 -36.57
CA GLU A 193 9.63 -16.04 -35.60
C GLU A 193 10.10 -17.14 -34.61
N PRO A 194 10.39 -16.81 -33.33
CA PRO A 194 11.00 -17.75 -32.39
C PRO A 194 10.16 -19.00 -32.11
N VAL A 195 8.84 -18.93 -32.26
CA VAL A 195 7.94 -20.08 -32.00
C VAL A 195 8.17 -21.20 -33.01
N LEU A 196 8.57 -20.88 -34.25
CA LEU A 196 8.80 -21.88 -35.30
C LEU A 196 10.05 -22.74 -35.07
N SER A 197 11.00 -22.28 -34.25
CA SER A 197 12.21 -23.02 -33.89
C SER A 197 12.08 -23.80 -32.58
N MET A 198 10.98 -23.64 -31.83
CA MET A 198 10.71 -24.38 -30.61
C MET A 198 10.13 -25.77 -30.91
N THR A 199 10.52 -26.77 -30.14
CA THR A 199 9.95 -28.12 -30.22
C THR A 199 8.46 -28.12 -29.83
N PRO A 200 7.58 -28.80 -30.58
CA PRO A 200 6.18 -28.94 -30.22
C PRO A 200 6.03 -29.74 -28.93
N LEU A 201 5.03 -29.39 -28.12
CA LEU A 201 4.77 -29.98 -26.80
C LEU A 201 3.94 -31.29 -26.86
N ASN A 202 3.90 -31.97 -28.00
CA ASN A 202 3.12 -33.22 -28.18
C ASN A 202 3.83 -34.45 -27.62
#